data_AF-A0A0B7N7J3-F1
#
_entry.id   AF-A0A0B7N7J3-F1
#
_cell.length_a   1.000
_cell.length_b   1.000
_cell.length_c   1.000
_cell.angle_alpha   90.00
_cell.angle_beta   90.00
_cell.angle_gamma   90.00
#
_symmetry.space_group_name_H-M   'P 1'
#
loop_
_entity.id
_entity.type
_entity.pdbx_description
1 polymer ?
#
loop_
_entity_poly.entity_id
_entity_poly.type
_entity_poly.pdbx_seq_one_letter_code
_entity_poly.pdbx_strand_id
1 'polypeptide(L)'
;MIGKTGSSVVSFQEEDAQCPVCKSDKYLTPNLKLLVSPCFHKMCESCIDRLFSAGPAPCPICQQVLRKNQFMSQIFEDLAVEKEVRIRKRAARVFNKRAEDFPSLRAYNDYLEMVEDISMCIKLAFALWCADILLLAFNLMNEVDVAETEAKIAAYEMENKDSIAANQAKNVNEQRFRSYQDEMEKKEREQKREEYLQQLEEERKQKEIEKSDIISELASTNKSAQAVIQTRQATALKRSSALRQQQQPESSRIAMPSWITTAMDTDAEMRENEVRNFDPLLLQYEYTSGYTVRENYVDPCTEYLHNNKQAKAGGYAPKFAHQRALMSAFTGILCQPIE
;
A
#
# COMPACT_ATOMS: atom_id res chain seq x y z
N MET A 1 22.96 -19.27 13.65
CA MET A 1 22.28 -18.27 14.51
C MET A 1 21.34 -17.47 13.62
N ILE A 2 20.06 -17.86 13.60
CA ILE A 2 19.04 -17.26 12.73
C ILE A 2 18.56 -15.98 13.42
N GLY A 3 19.05 -14.83 12.95
CA GLY A 3 18.58 -13.53 13.40
C GLY A 3 17.14 -13.34 12.97
N LYS A 4 16.22 -13.30 13.94
CA LYS A 4 14.88 -12.78 13.75
C LYS A 4 15.01 -11.33 13.25
N THR A 5 14.87 -11.12 11.95
CA THR A 5 14.60 -9.79 11.38
C THR A 5 13.14 -9.44 11.66
N GLY A 6 12.80 -9.32 12.94
CA GLY A 6 11.72 -8.41 13.30
C GLY A 6 12.20 -7.04 12.89
N SER A 7 11.46 -6.35 12.02
CA SER A 7 11.67 -4.92 11.76
C SER A 7 11.82 -4.24 13.11
N SER A 8 13.06 -3.89 13.47
CA SER A 8 13.33 -3.17 14.69
C SER A 8 12.68 -1.81 14.48
N VAL A 9 11.49 -1.64 15.05
CA VAL A 9 10.80 -0.36 15.04
C VAL A 9 11.78 0.64 15.63
N VAL A 10 12.31 1.51 14.78
CA VAL A 10 13.32 2.49 15.18
C VAL A 10 12.63 3.41 16.17
N SER A 11 12.99 3.28 17.45
CA SER A 11 12.44 4.15 18.48
C SER A 11 13.00 5.54 18.27
N PHE A 12 12.13 6.52 18.03
CA PHE A 12 12.54 7.90 17.94
C PHE A 12 12.95 8.41 19.32
N GLN A 13 14.11 9.05 19.41
CA GLN A 13 14.64 9.60 20.66
C GLN A 13 15.28 10.96 20.38
N GLU A 14 14.60 12.02 20.83
CA GLU A 14 15.17 13.38 20.85
C GLU A 14 16.49 13.38 21.64
N GLU A 15 17.54 13.99 21.08
CA GLU A 15 18.87 13.99 21.71
C GLU A 15 18.93 14.87 22.97
N ASP A 16 18.07 15.88 23.04
CA ASP A 16 17.97 16.82 24.16
C ASP A 16 16.85 16.49 25.17
N ALA A 17 16.18 15.34 25.02
CA ALA A 17 15.09 15.00 25.92
C ALA A 17 15.59 14.59 27.32
N GLN A 18 15.15 15.36 28.32
CA GLN A 18 15.45 15.17 29.73
C GLN A 18 14.32 14.44 30.45
N CYS A 19 14.65 13.52 31.36
CA CYS A 19 13.64 12.90 32.20
C CYS A 19 13.12 13.89 33.28
N PRO A 20 11.80 14.10 33.43
CA PRO A 20 11.26 15.06 34.39
C PRO A 20 11.48 14.68 35.86
N VAL A 21 11.69 13.39 36.16
CA VAL A 21 11.84 12.88 37.54
C VAL A 21 13.29 12.89 38.01
N CYS A 22 14.22 12.40 37.19
CA CYS A 22 15.64 12.29 37.56
C CYS A 22 16.53 13.37 36.93
N LYS A 23 15.98 14.17 35.99
CA LYS A 23 16.72 15.22 35.26
C LYS A 23 17.99 14.72 34.59
N SER A 24 18.07 13.43 34.29
CA SER A 24 19.20 12.84 33.58
C SER A 24 18.97 12.99 32.09
N ASP A 25 20.02 13.44 31.40
CA ASP A 25 20.02 13.67 29.96
C ASP A 25 20.69 12.51 29.24
N LYS A 26 20.26 12.29 28.00
CA LYS A 26 20.84 11.25 27.12
C LYS A 26 22.33 11.50 26.85
N TYR A 27 22.76 12.77 26.82
CA TYR A 27 24.17 13.13 26.65
C TYR A 27 25.09 12.52 27.72
N LEU A 28 24.63 12.48 28.98
CA LEU A 28 25.40 11.90 30.10
C LEU A 28 25.30 10.37 30.15
N THR A 29 24.21 9.82 29.62
CA THR A 29 23.93 8.38 29.65
C THR A 29 23.37 7.92 28.30
N PRO A 30 24.23 7.51 27.34
CA PRO A 30 23.80 7.25 25.96
C PRO A 30 22.82 6.06 25.83
N ASN A 31 22.79 5.18 26.82
CA ASN A 31 21.87 4.03 26.86
C ASN A 31 20.53 4.34 27.56
N LEU A 32 20.27 5.59 27.94
CA LEU A 32 19.02 5.98 28.59
C LEU A 32 17.87 5.91 27.59
N LYS A 33 16.91 5.01 27.85
CA LYS A 33 15.67 4.90 27.08
C LYS A 33 14.57 5.68 27.78
N LEU A 34 13.98 6.62 27.06
CA LEU A 34 12.74 7.29 27.46
C LEU A 34 11.56 6.49 26.92
N LEU A 35 10.65 6.12 27.82
CA LEU A 35 9.40 5.44 27.51
C LEU A 35 8.24 6.40 27.77
N VAL A 36 7.15 6.18 27.04
CA VAL A 36 5.92 6.97 27.12
C VAL A 36 4.85 6.15 27.83
N SER A 37 4.18 6.78 28.78
CA SER A 37 3.05 6.22 29.53
C SER A 37 1.72 6.39 28.77
N PRO A 38 0.64 5.68 29.16
CA PRO A 38 -0.72 5.93 28.66
C PRO A 38 -1.24 7.35 28.92
N CYS A 39 -0.71 8.06 29.91
CA CYS A 39 -0.99 9.48 30.13
C CYS A 39 -0.10 10.41 29.30
N PHE A 40 0.73 9.86 28.42
CA PHE A 40 1.60 10.56 27.47
C PHE A 40 2.65 11.47 28.13
N HIS A 41 3.16 11.05 29.29
CA HIS A 41 4.37 11.62 29.88
C HIS A 41 5.58 10.73 29.60
N LYS A 42 6.70 11.38 29.23
CA LYS A 42 8.00 10.73 28.99
C LYS A 42 8.70 10.46 30.33
N MET A 43 9.20 9.25 30.54
CA MET A 43 9.93 8.85 31.75
C MET A 43 11.09 7.90 31.42
N CYS A 44 12.15 7.94 32.24
CA CYS A 44 13.31 7.07 32.08
C CYS A 44 13.04 5.64 32.60
N GLU A 45 13.68 4.62 32.01
CA GLU A 45 13.54 3.21 32.44
C GLU A 45 13.83 3.01 33.93
N SER A 46 14.91 3.60 34.46
CA SER A 46 15.26 3.50 35.88
C SER A 46 14.25 4.19 36.81
N CYS A 47 13.62 5.26 36.33
CA CYS A 47 12.56 5.99 37.03
C CYS A 47 11.28 5.15 37.11
N ILE A 48 10.93 4.49 36.00
CA ILE A 48 9.78 3.61 35.90
C ILE A 48 9.97 2.41 36.83
N ASP A 49 11.15 1.80 36.82
CA ASP A 49 11.45 0.68 37.70
C ASP A 49 11.36 1.06 39.17
N ARG A 50 11.96 2.18 39.58
CA ARG A 50 11.91 2.61 40.98
C ARG A 50 10.47 2.93 41.44
N LEU A 51 9.68 3.61 40.62
CA LEU A 51 8.33 4.09 41.02
C LEU A 51 7.26 3.01 40.93
N PHE A 52 7.33 2.11 39.94
CA PHE A 52 6.28 1.12 39.65
C PHE A 52 6.66 -0.32 40.05
N SER A 53 7.84 -0.57 40.63
CA SER A 53 8.19 -1.91 41.16
C SER A 53 7.36 -2.32 42.37
N ALA A 54 6.92 -1.36 43.19
CA ALA A 54 6.12 -1.64 44.39
C ALA A 54 4.64 -1.96 44.07
N GLY A 55 4.20 -1.76 42.83
CA GLY A 55 2.81 -1.97 42.41
C GLY A 55 2.26 -0.84 41.53
N PRO A 56 0.95 -0.83 41.27
CA PRO A 56 0.31 0.25 40.54
C PRO A 56 0.43 1.54 41.33
N ALA A 57 1.12 2.52 40.76
CA ALA A 57 1.40 3.82 41.38
C ALA A 57 0.80 4.95 40.52
N PRO A 58 0.49 6.11 41.11
CA PRO A 58 0.08 7.27 40.34
C PRO A 58 1.25 7.88 39.58
N CYS A 59 0.98 8.42 38.39
CA CYS A 59 1.94 9.22 37.63
C CYS A 59 2.34 10.48 38.43
N PRO A 60 3.62 10.88 38.49
CA PRO A 60 4.05 12.05 39.25
C PRO A 60 3.57 13.40 38.66
N ILE A 61 3.09 13.40 37.41
CA ILE A 61 2.65 14.63 36.71
C ILE A 61 1.12 14.75 36.75
N CYS A 62 0.40 13.72 36.29
CA CYS A 62 -1.07 13.76 36.19
C CYS A 62 -1.82 12.85 37.19
N GLN A 63 -1.11 12.21 38.12
CA GLN A 63 -1.67 11.35 39.17
C GLN A 63 -2.51 10.14 38.72
N GLN A 64 -2.61 9.88 37.42
CA GLN A 64 -3.29 8.70 36.89
C GLN A 64 -2.58 7.41 37.35
N VAL A 65 -3.34 6.43 37.82
CA VAL A 65 -2.80 5.14 38.26
C VAL A 65 -2.34 4.33 37.04
N LEU A 66 -1.05 3.99 37.01
CA LEU A 66 -0.42 3.30 35.89
C LEU A 66 0.29 2.01 36.33
N ARG A 67 0.50 1.11 35.37
CA ARG A 67 1.27 -0.13 35.54
C ARG A 67 2.54 -0.13 34.68
N LYS A 68 3.60 -0.78 35.16
CA LYS A 68 4.90 -0.90 34.46
C LYS A 68 4.77 -1.45 33.02
N ASN A 69 3.90 -2.43 32.79
CA ASN A 69 3.74 -3.05 31.45
C ASN A 69 3.05 -2.15 30.42
N GLN A 70 2.51 -1.00 30.84
CA GLN A 70 1.78 -0.08 29.95
C GLN A 70 2.69 1.01 29.35
N PHE A 71 3.95 1.08 29.75
CA PHE A 71 4.94 1.97 29.16
C PHE A 71 5.43 1.39 27.83
N MET A 72 5.48 2.22 26.79
CA MET A 72 5.88 1.84 25.44
C MET A 72 7.02 2.75 24.96
N SER A 73 7.85 2.27 24.03
CA SER A 73 8.86 3.11 23.38
C SER A 73 8.20 4.06 22.38
N GLN A 74 8.60 5.32 22.39
CA GLN A 74 8.13 6.33 21.45
C GLN A 74 8.57 5.95 20.01
N ILE A 75 7.61 5.97 19.08
CA ILE A 75 7.84 5.69 17.65
C ILE A 75 7.77 6.96 16.78
N PHE A 76 7.04 7.98 17.24
CA PHE A 76 6.83 9.25 16.54
C PHE A 76 7.43 10.40 17.34
N GLU A 77 7.92 11.45 16.69
CA GLU A 77 8.37 12.71 17.32
C GLU A 77 7.27 13.34 18.20
N ASP A 78 6.08 13.51 17.62
CA ASP A 78 4.97 14.18 18.27
C ASP A 78 4.10 13.22 19.10
N LEU A 79 4.01 13.47 20.40
CA LEU A 79 3.11 12.75 21.31
C LEU A 79 1.63 12.91 20.92
N ALA A 80 1.26 14.00 20.25
CA ALA A 80 -0.10 14.22 19.74
C ALA A 80 -0.47 13.24 18.61
N VAL A 81 0.49 12.92 17.74
CA VAL A 81 0.30 11.92 16.67
C VAL A 81 0.19 10.53 17.27
N GLU A 82 1.01 10.19 18.27
CA GLU A 82 0.92 8.91 18.96
C GLU A 82 -0.43 8.72 19.68
N LYS A 83 -0.95 9.78 20.32
CA LYS A 83 -2.31 9.84 20.88
C LYS A 83 -3.37 9.50 19.84
N GLU A 84 -3.32 10.19 18.71
CA GLU A 84 -4.27 10.03 17.62
C GLU A 84 -4.23 8.62 17.02
N VAL A 85 -3.03 8.10 16.74
CA VAL A 85 -2.87 6.74 16.20
C VAL A 85 -3.45 5.70 17.17
N ARG A 86 -3.32 5.91 18.49
CA ARG A 86 -3.91 5.02 19.49
C ARG A 86 -5.44 5.07 19.48
N ILE A 87 -6.03 6.26 19.37
CA ILE A 87 -7.48 6.46 19.28
C ILE A 87 -8.02 5.85 17.98
N ARG A 88 -7.39 6.14 16.84
CA ARG A 88 -7.76 5.58 15.53
C ARG A 88 -7.67 4.05 15.53
N LYS A 89 -6.63 3.46 16.15
CA LYS A 89 -6.52 1.99 16.31
C LYS A 89 -7.63 1.40 17.17
N ARG A 90 -8.08 2.11 18.22
CA ARG A 90 -9.23 1.69 19.03
C ARG A 90 -10.51 1.76 18.21
N ALA A 91 -10.76 2.87 17.52
CA ALA A 91 -11.92 3.06 16.66
C ALA A 91 -11.97 2.01 15.55
N ALA A 92 -10.88 1.79 14.82
CA ALA A 92 -10.81 0.82 13.72
C ALA A 92 -11.06 -0.64 14.14
N ARG A 93 -10.86 -0.99 15.43
CA ARG A 93 -11.21 -2.33 15.94
C ARG A 93 -12.71 -2.53 16.10
N VAL A 94 -13.43 -1.47 16.46
CA VAL A 94 -14.88 -1.47 16.66
C VAL A 94 -15.62 -1.21 15.34
N PHE A 95 -15.13 -0.24 14.56
CA PHE A 95 -15.71 0.22 13.29
C PHE A 95 -15.04 -0.45 12.09
N ASN A 96 -15.08 -1.78 12.01
CA ASN A 96 -14.37 -2.57 10.99
C ASN A 96 -15.24 -3.01 9.79
N LYS A 97 -16.22 -2.19 9.39
CA LYS A 97 -17.03 -2.43 8.18
C LYS A 97 -16.25 -2.12 6.91
N ARG A 98 -16.44 -2.94 5.86
CA ARG A 98 -15.79 -2.79 4.54
C ARG A 98 -16.72 -2.10 3.56
N ALA A 99 -16.19 -1.61 2.44
CA ALA A 99 -17.00 -1.01 1.37
C ALA A 99 -18.08 -1.97 0.84
N GLU A 100 -17.81 -3.29 0.84
CA GLU A 100 -18.74 -4.36 0.47
C GLU A 100 -20.00 -4.43 1.34
N ASP A 101 -19.93 -3.94 2.60
CA ASP A 101 -21.06 -3.96 3.53
C ASP A 101 -22.06 -2.83 3.26
N PHE A 102 -21.79 -1.94 2.30
CA PHE A 102 -22.60 -0.77 1.98
C PHE A 102 -23.17 -0.83 0.56
N PRO A 103 -24.40 -0.34 0.35
CA PRO A 103 -25.06 -0.37 -0.96
C PRO A 103 -24.50 0.66 -1.96
N SER A 104 -23.79 1.68 -1.49
CA SER A 104 -23.22 2.73 -2.35
C SER A 104 -21.90 3.26 -1.78
N LEU A 105 -21.03 3.74 -2.67
CA LEU A 105 -19.75 4.37 -2.29
C LEU A 105 -19.97 5.62 -1.42
N ARG A 106 -21.06 6.36 -1.65
CA ARG A 106 -21.40 7.56 -0.87
C ARG A 106 -21.71 7.19 0.59
N ALA A 107 -22.54 6.18 0.81
CA ALA A 107 -22.84 5.71 2.16
C ALA A 107 -21.60 5.20 2.90
N TYR A 108 -20.64 4.61 2.19
CA TYR A 108 -19.36 4.21 2.76
C TYR A 108 -18.51 5.42 3.17
N ASN A 109 -18.43 6.45 2.31
CA ASN A 109 -17.69 7.68 2.63
C ASN A 109 -18.33 8.44 3.81
N ASP A 110 -19.66 8.57 3.83
CA ASP A 110 -20.39 9.20 4.94
C ASP A 110 -20.13 8.44 6.26
N TYR A 111 -20.01 7.11 6.21
CA TYR A 111 -19.63 6.28 7.36
C TYR A 111 -18.18 6.52 7.81
N LEU A 112 -17.24 6.65 6.87
CA LEU A 112 -15.85 6.97 7.20
C LEU A 112 -15.73 8.34 7.86
N GLU A 113 -16.44 9.35 7.34
CA GLU A 113 -16.51 10.69 7.96
C GLU A 113 -17.05 10.61 9.39
N MET A 114 -18.14 9.88 9.62
CA MET A 114 -18.67 9.65 10.97
C MET A 114 -17.64 9.01 11.91
N VAL A 115 -16.85 8.04 11.44
CA VAL A 115 -15.80 7.40 12.24
C VAL A 115 -14.65 8.37 12.54
N GLU A 116 -14.29 9.22 11.58
CA GLU A 116 -13.29 10.28 11.78
C GLU A 116 -13.77 11.34 12.78
N ASP A 117 -15.03 11.76 12.70
CA ASP A 117 -15.65 12.69 13.64
C ASP A 117 -15.60 12.12 15.06
N ILE A 118 -15.98 10.86 15.26
CA ILE A 118 -15.88 10.18 16.57
C ILE A 118 -14.42 10.14 17.05
N SER A 119 -13.47 9.82 16.16
CA SER A 119 -12.04 9.80 16.50
C SER A 119 -11.52 11.21 16.84
N MET A 120 -12.03 12.26 16.18
CA MET A 120 -11.67 13.65 16.42
C MET A 120 -12.24 14.16 17.73
N CYS A 121 -13.50 13.84 18.05
CA CYS A 121 -14.15 14.18 19.31
C CYS A 121 -13.35 13.62 20.51
N ILE A 122 -12.94 12.35 20.45
CA ILE A 122 -12.12 11.73 21.49
C ILE A 122 -10.74 12.40 21.61
N LYS A 123 -10.14 12.79 20.48
CA LYS A 123 -8.85 13.51 20.46
C LYS A 123 -8.97 14.87 21.14
N LEU A 124 -10.03 15.64 20.84
CA LEU A 124 -10.24 16.97 21.38
C LEU A 124 -10.47 16.94 22.90
N ALA A 125 -11.25 15.96 23.37
CA ALA A 125 -11.50 15.77 24.79
C ALA A 125 -10.24 15.45 25.61
N PHE A 126 -9.34 14.62 25.07
CA PHE A 126 -8.12 14.23 25.79
C PHE A 126 -7.05 15.33 25.78
N ALA A 127 -6.98 16.15 24.73
CA ALA A 127 -6.04 17.27 24.65
C ALA A 127 -6.26 18.32 25.75
N LEU A 128 -7.50 18.49 26.20
CA LEU A 128 -7.85 19.43 27.26
C LEU A 128 -7.69 18.91 28.69
N TRP A 129 -7.51 17.61 28.87
CA TRP A 129 -7.38 16.97 30.19
C TRP A 129 -6.00 17.18 30.85
N CYS A 130 -5.03 17.80 30.16
CA CYS A 130 -3.68 18.07 30.69
C CYS A 130 -3.44 19.54 31.09
N ALA A 131 -4.45 20.41 31.01
CA ALA A 131 -4.35 21.83 31.38
C ALA A 131 -5.13 22.11 32.68
N ASP A 132 -4.49 21.87 33.83
CA ASP A 132 -5.05 21.86 35.19
C ASP A 132 -5.60 23.20 35.76
N ILE A 133 -6.08 24.16 34.94
CA ILE A 133 -6.67 25.43 35.46
C ILE A 133 -8.05 25.77 34.84
N LEU A 134 -8.61 24.96 33.93
CA LEU A 134 -9.86 25.35 33.23
C LEU A 134 -11.01 24.33 33.25
N LEU A 135 -11.00 23.39 34.21
CA LEU A 135 -12.01 22.33 34.32
C LEU A 135 -13.45 22.83 34.58
N LEU A 136 -13.63 24.06 35.09
CA LEU A 136 -14.97 24.60 35.35
C LEU A 136 -15.57 25.40 34.17
N ALA A 137 -14.74 25.99 33.32
CA ALA A 137 -15.20 26.89 32.24
C ALA A 137 -15.45 26.16 30.91
N PHE A 138 -14.85 24.97 30.71
CA PHE A 138 -14.95 24.25 29.44
C PHE A 138 -16.21 23.37 29.32
N ASN A 139 -16.64 22.71 30.40
CA ASN A 139 -17.91 21.95 30.43
C ASN A 139 -19.15 22.80 30.14
N LEU A 140 -19.04 24.13 30.26
CA LEU A 140 -20.14 25.07 29.99
C LEU A 140 -20.05 25.72 28.59
N MET A 141 -18.93 25.60 27.88
CA MET A 141 -18.71 26.31 26.60
C MET A 141 -18.56 25.41 25.37
N ASN A 142 -18.21 24.13 25.50
CA ASN A 142 -18.12 23.23 24.35
C ASN A 142 -18.75 21.88 24.69
N GLU A 143 -19.93 21.64 24.13
CA GLU A 143 -20.72 20.41 24.18
C GLU A 143 -19.99 19.22 23.52
N VAL A 144 -18.86 18.76 24.07
CA VAL A 144 -18.18 17.53 23.65
C VAL A 144 -18.34 16.50 24.75
N ASP A 145 -19.45 15.78 24.73
CA ASP A 145 -19.77 14.77 25.73
C ASP A 145 -19.04 13.45 25.45
N VAL A 146 -17.87 13.30 26.08
CA VAL A 146 -17.07 12.06 26.02
C VAL A 146 -17.89 10.86 26.48
N ALA A 147 -18.73 11.03 27.50
CA ALA A 147 -19.54 9.94 28.03
C ALA A 147 -20.60 9.49 27.01
N GLU A 148 -21.20 10.44 26.28
CA GLU A 148 -22.14 10.12 25.21
C GLU A 148 -21.46 9.39 24.04
N THR A 149 -20.28 9.84 23.62
CA THR A 149 -19.52 9.17 22.54
C THR A 149 -19.09 7.76 22.94
N GLU A 150 -18.65 7.56 24.19
CA GLU A 150 -18.30 6.22 24.69
C GLU A 150 -19.55 5.32 24.82
N ALA A 151 -20.69 5.86 25.23
CA ALA A 151 -21.96 5.13 25.26
C ALA A 151 -22.41 4.71 23.85
N LYS A 152 -22.27 5.60 22.85
CA LYS A 152 -22.54 5.30 21.44
C LYS A 152 -21.63 4.19 20.90
N ILE A 153 -20.34 4.23 21.23
CA ILE A 153 -19.38 3.17 20.86
C ILE A 153 -19.76 1.84 21.52
N ALA A 154 -20.12 1.85 22.80
CA ALA A 154 -20.52 0.64 23.52
C ALA A 154 -21.82 0.03 22.99
N ALA A 155 -22.82 0.86 22.66
CA ALA A 155 -24.06 0.42 22.03
C ALA A 155 -23.79 -0.22 20.66
N TYR A 156 -22.99 0.46 19.83
CA TYR A 156 -22.59 -0.06 18.52
C TYR A 156 -21.80 -1.36 18.63
N GLU A 157 -20.90 -1.47 19.60
CA GLU A 157 -20.14 -2.68 19.86
C GLU A 157 -21.08 -3.84 20.23
N MET A 158 -22.10 -3.60 21.07
CA MET A 158 -23.07 -4.62 21.46
C MET A 158 -23.96 -5.09 20.32
N GLU A 159 -24.43 -4.17 19.47
CA GLU A 159 -25.31 -4.48 18.34
C GLU A 159 -24.56 -5.21 17.21
N ASN A 160 -23.28 -4.89 17.00
CA ASN A 160 -22.52 -5.37 15.85
C ASN A 160 -21.47 -6.43 16.19
N LYS A 161 -21.48 -7.02 17.40
CA LYS A 161 -20.46 -7.99 17.86
C LYS A 161 -20.12 -9.08 16.84
N ASP A 162 -21.15 -9.70 16.26
CA ASP A 162 -20.97 -10.83 15.34
C ASP A 162 -20.35 -10.38 14.01
N SER A 163 -20.80 -9.24 13.48
CA SER A 163 -20.23 -8.65 12.26
C SER A 163 -18.77 -8.22 12.47
N ILE A 164 -18.47 -7.65 13.64
CA ILE A 164 -17.12 -7.22 14.02
C ILE A 164 -16.21 -8.45 14.11
N ALA A 165 -16.65 -9.52 14.77
CA ALA A 165 -15.88 -10.75 14.92
C ALA A 165 -15.61 -11.42 13.56
N ALA A 166 -16.61 -11.49 12.67
CA ALA A 166 -16.45 -12.03 11.32
C ALA A 166 -15.43 -11.23 10.50
N ASN A 167 -15.52 -9.90 10.52
CA ASN A 167 -14.59 -9.03 9.79
C ASN A 167 -13.17 -9.06 10.39
N GLN A 168 -13.03 -9.22 11.71
CA GLN A 168 -11.73 -9.45 12.34
C GLN A 168 -11.12 -10.79 11.90
N ALA A 169 -11.91 -11.87 11.84
CA ALA A 169 -11.44 -13.17 11.37
C ALA A 169 -10.99 -13.12 9.90
N LYS A 170 -11.75 -12.43 9.03
CA LYS A 170 -11.36 -12.18 7.63
C LYS A 170 -10.02 -11.44 7.53
N ASN A 171 -9.84 -10.35 8.30
CA ASN A 171 -8.60 -9.57 8.31
C ASN A 171 -7.40 -10.41 8.80
N VAL A 172 -7.59 -11.25 9.83
CA VAL A 172 -6.53 -12.16 10.30
C VAL A 172 -6.15 -13.19 9.23
N ASN A 173 -7.13 -13.75 8.51
CA ASN A 173 -6.85 -14.69 7.42
C ASN A 173 -6.09 -14.00 6.27
N GLU A 174 -6.51 -12.80 5.89
CA GLU A 174 -5.86 -11.99 4.85
C GLU A 174 -4.42 -11.63 5.23
N GLN A 175 -4.17 -11.24 6.49
CA GLN A 175 -2.82 -10.97 6.99
C GLN A 175 -1.94 -12.22 6.97
N ARG A 176 -2.47 -13.39 7.36
CA ARG A 176 -1.74 -14.67 7.25
C ARG A 176 -1.37 -14.96 5.81
N PHE A 177 -2.31 -14.77 4.89
CA PHE A 177 -2.06 -14.98 3.47
C PHE A 177 -0.95 -14.05 2.92
N ARG A 178 -1.00 -12.76 3.23
CA ARG A 178 0.06 -11.80 2.85
C ARG A 178 1.41 -12.19 3.44
N SER A 179 1.46 -12.57 4.71
CA SER A 179 2.71 -13.01 5.35
C SER A 179 3.31 -14.26 4.68
N TYR A 180 2.45 -15.18 4.22
CA TYR A 180 2.88 -16.35 3.48
C TYR A 180 3.43 -16.00 2.10
N GLN A 181 2.79 -15.08 1.38
CA GLN A 181 3.30 -14.57 0.09
C GLN A 181 4.68 -13.94 0.25
N ASP A 182 4.87 -13.09 1.26
CA ASP A 182 6.17 -12.47 1.57
C ASP A 182 7.26 -13.52 1.89
N GLU A 183 6.91 -14.58 2.62
CA GLU A 183 7.82 -15.68 2.92
C GLU A 183 8.23 -16.46 1.67
N MET A 184 7.29 -16.69 0.75
CA MET A 184 7.57 -17.38 -0.51
C MET A 184 8.44 -16.51 -1.43
N GLU A 185 8.18 -15.21 -1.54
CA GLU A 185 9.02 -14.29 -2.31
C GLU A 185 10.44 -14.22 -1.75
N LYS A 186 10.61 -14.23 -0.43
CA LYS A 186 11.92 -14.28 0.22
C LYS A 186 12.68 -15.56 -0.13
N LYS A 187 12.02 -16.72 -0.07
CA LYS A 187 12.63 -18.01 -0.44
C LYS A 187 13.05 -18.03 -1.90
N GLU A 188 12.21 -17.53 -2.80
CA GLU A 188 12.55 -17.44 -4.23
C GLU A 188 13.77 -16.52 -4.46
N ARG A 189 13.83 -15.39 -3.75
CA ARG A 189 14.96 -14.46 -3.81
C ARG A 189 16.25 -15.10 -3.27
N GLU A 190 16.15 -15.88 -2.20
CA GLU A 190 17.28 -16.63 -1.63
C GLU A 190 17.76 -17.72 -2.60
N GLN A 191 16.86 -18.50 -3.18
CA GLN A 191 17.18 -19.53 -4.18
C GLN A 191 17.89 -18.93 -5.39
N LYS A 192 17.36 -17.85 -5.97
CA LYS A 192 18.01 -17.15 -7.09
C LYS A 192 19.42 -16.65 -6.73
N ARG A 193 19.61 -16.20 -5.48
CA ARG A 193 20.92 -15.78 -5.00
C ARG A 193 21.89 -16.95 -4.88
N GLU A 194 21.44 -18.08 -4.36
CA GLU A 194 22.24 -19.30 -4.25
C GLU A 194 22.64 -19.84 -5.62
N GLU A 195 21.69 -19.92 -6.56
CA GLU A 195 21.94 -20.32 -7.95
C GLU A 195 22.96 -19.40 -8.63
N TYR A 196 22.84 -18.08 -8.44
CA TYR A 196 23.80 -17.12 -8.98
C TYR A 196 25.21 -17.32 -8.42
N LEU A 197 25.33 -17.61 -7.11
CA LEU A 197 26.62 -17.91 -6.48
C LEU A 197 27.23 -19.22 -7.00
N GLN A 198 26.40 -20.26 -7.17
CA GLN A 198 26.84 -21.54 -7.74
C GLN A 198 27.36 -21.37 -9.16
N GLN A 199 26.66 -20.60 -10.01
CA GLN A 199 27.11 -20.29 -11.37
C GLN A 199 28.47 -19.58 -11.39
N LEU A 200 28.67 -18.62 -10.47
CA LEU A 200 29.96 -17.93 -10.31
C LEU A 200 31.08 -18.88 -9.89
N GLU A 201 30.82 -19.81 -8.96
CA GLU A 201 31.79 -20.82 -8.55
C GLU A 201 32.14 -21.80 -9.66
N GLU A 202 31.14 -22.28 -10.40
CA GLU A 202 31.31 -23.15 -11.55
C GLU A 202 32.13 -22.46 -12.65
N GLU A 203 31.85 -21.19 -12.96
CA GLU A 203 32.62 -20.40 -13.92
C GLU A 203 34.10 -20.27 -13.48
N ARG A 204 34.35 -20.06 -12.17
CA ARG A 204 35.71 -20.03 -11.63
C ARG A 204 36.43 -21.37 -11.79
N LYS A 205 35.78 -22.48 -11.41
CA LYS A 205 36.34 -23.83 -11.55
C LYS A 205 36.61 -24.19 -13.01
N GLN A 206 35.70 -23.84 -13.92
CA GLN A 206 35.89 -24.04 -15.36
C GLN A 206 37.11 -23.28 -15.87
N LYS A 207 37.29 -22.02 -15.49
CA LYS A 207 38.48 -21.23 -15.85
C LYS A 207 39.77 -21.84 -15.31
N GLU A 208 39.77 -22.44 -14.12
CA GLU A 208 40.94 -23.13 -13.56
C GLU A 208 41.26 -24.42 -14.33
N ILE A 209 40.25 -25.23 -14.65
CA ILE A 209 40.39 -26.45 -15.45
C ILE A 209 40.89 -26.10 -16.87
N GLU A 210 40.31 -25.08 -17.51
CA GLU A 210 40.76 -24.60 -18.81
C GLU A 210 42.24 -24.21 -18.80
N LYS A 211 42.69 -23.51 -17.75
CA LYS A 211 44.11 -23.16 -17.58
C LYS A 211 44.98 -24.39 -17.40
N SER A 212 44.60 -25.34 -16.55
CA SER A 212 45.40 -26.56 -16.34
C SER A 212 45.48 -27.41 -17.60
N ASP A 213 44.38 -27.53 -18.34
CA ASP A 213 44.32 -28.27 -19.60
C ASP A 213 45.26 -27.67 -20.63
N ILE A 214 45.22 -26.33 -20.82
CA ILE A 214 46.15 -25.62 -21.72
C ILE A 214 47.60 -25.89 -21.31
N ILE A 215 47.92 -25.81 -20.01
CA ILE A 215 49.28 -26.08 -19.51
C ILE A 215 49.70 -27.52 -19.81
N SER A 216 48.82 -28.50 -19.60
CA SER A 216 49.12 -29.92 -19.88
C SER A 216 49.29 -30.22 -21.37
N GLU A 217 48.50 -29.58 -22.24
CA GLU A 217 48.59 -29.75 -23.69
C GLU A 217 49.86 -29.14 -24.25
N LEU A 218 50.27 -27.97 -23.72
CA LEU A 218 51.56 -27.34 -24.04
C LEU A 218 52.76 -28.19 -23.57
N ALA A 219 52.63 -28.90 -22.44
CA ALA A 219 53.70 -29.75 -21.91
C ALA A 219 53.85 -31.09 -22.67
N SER A 220 52.75 -31.63 -23.20
CA SER A 220 52.73 -32.94 -23.87
C SER A 220 52.94 -32.89 -25.39
N THR A 221 52.70 -31.75 -26.04
CA THR A 221 52.66 -31.66 -27.50
C THR A 221 53.73 -30.73 -28.06
N ASN A 222 54.49 -31.15 -29.08
CA ASN A 222 55.50 -30.32 -29.78
C ASN A 222 54.91 -29.31 -30.79
N LYS A 223 53.62 -28.96 -30.68
CA LYS A 223 52.98 -27.98 -31.58
C LYS A 223 53.35 -26.55 -31.15
N SER A 224 53.34 -25.60 -32.07
CA SER A 224 53.57 -24.20 -31.73
C SER A 224 52.49 -23.69 -30.77
N ALA A 225 52.90 -22.93 -29.74
CA ALA A 225 52.00 -22.43 -28.70
C ALA A 225 50.81 -21.63 -29.27
N GLN A 226 51.02 -20.91 -30.39
CA GLN A 226 49.97 -20.16 -31.08
C GLN A 226 48.89 -21.06 -31.69
N ALA A 227 49.25 -22.22 -32.27
CA ALA A 227 48.29 -23.13 -32.87
C ALA A 227 47.41 -23.82 -31.81
N VAL A 228 47.96 -24.12 -30.63
CA VAL A 228 47.22 -24.72 -29.51
C VAL A 228 46.18 -23.75 -28.95
N ILE A 229 46.56 -22.47 -28.75
CA ILE A 229 45.64 -21.43 -28.25
C ILE A 229 44.49 -21.18 -29.24
N GLN A 230 44.78 -21.09 -30.54
CA GLN A 230 43.75 -20.87 -31.57
C GLN A 230 42.72 -22.01 -31.65
N THR A 231 43.18 -23.27 -31.53
CA THR A 231 42.31 -24.45 -31.55
C THR A 231 41.38 -24.48 -30.32
N ARG A 232 41.89 -24.07 -29.15
CA ARG A 232 41.12 -24.00 -27.90
C ARG A 232 40.13 -22.83 -27.86
N GLN A 233 40.49 -21.67 -28.40
CA GLN A 233 39.56 -20.54 -28.53
C GLN A 233 38.36 -20.89 -29.44
N ALA A 234 38.60 -21.59 -30.56
CA ALA A 234 37.54 -22.03 -31.46
C ALA A 234 36.60 -23.09 -30.82
N THR A 235 37.09 -23.91 -29.90
CA THR A 235 36.28 -24.89 -29.15
C THR A 235 35.54 -24.26 -27.97
N ALA A 236 36.14 -23.30 -27.27
CA ALA A 236 35.50 -22.53 -26.20
C ALA A 236 34.30 -21.71 -26.70
N LEU A 237 34.42 -21.03 -27.86
CA LEU A 237 33.33 -20.26 -28.49
C LEU A 237 32.13 -21.14 -28.89
N LYS A 238 32.36 -22.40 -29.25
CA LYS A 238 31.29 -23.37 -29.57
C LYS A 238 30.58 -23.90 -28.31
N ARG A 239 31.30 -24.05 -27.20
CA ARG A 239 30.71 -24.45 -25.91
C ARG A 239 29.87 -23.35 -25.29
N SER A 240 30.33 -22.10 -25.31
CA SER A 240 29.61 -20.96 -24.71
C SER A 240 28.29 -20.63 -25.43
N SER A 241 28.21 -20.89 -26.73
CA SER A 241 26.97 -20.72 -27.52
C SER A 241 25.94 -21.83 -27.27
N ALA A 242 26.37 -23.07 -27.00
CA ALA A 242 25.48 -24.18 -26.65
C ALA A 242 24.89 -24.04 -25.24
N LEU A 243 25.66 -23.53 -24.26
CA LEU A 243 25.19 -23.35 -22.88
C LEU A 243 24.05 -22.31 -22.78
N ARG A 244 24.12 -21.25 -23.60
CA ARG A 244 23.14 -20.16 -23.62
C ARG A 244 21.77 -20.57 -24.16
N GLN A 245 21.69 -21.67 -24.92
CA GLN A 245 20.42 -22.23 -25.39
C GLN A 245 19.72 -23.13 -24.36
N GLN A 246 20.43 -23.63 -23.34
CA GLN A 246 19.87 -24.49 -22.30
C GLN A 246 19.34 -23.73 -21.07
N GLN A 247 19.68 -22.45 -20.90
CA GLN A 247 19.25 -21.62 -19.76
C GLN A 247 17.85 -20.97 -19.92
N GLN A 248 16.99 -21.46 -20.81
CA GLN A 248 15.58 -21.02 -20.78
C GLN A 248 14.91 -21.57 -19.50
N PRO A 249 14.32 -20.72 -18.66
CA PRO A 249 13.74 -21.17 -17.40
C PRO A 249 12.45 -21.96 -17.69
N GLU A 250 12.46 -23.26 -17.41
CA GLU A 250 11.23 -24.04 -17.30
C GLU A 250 10.47 -23.57 -16.05
N SER A 251 9.33 -22.90 -16.26
CA SER A 251 8.46 -22.46 -15.17
C SER A 251 7.79 -23.67 -14.50
N SER A 252 8.43 -24.21 -13.46
CA SER A 252 7.81 -25.22 -12.61
C SER A 252 6.78 -24.53 -11.70
N ARG A 253 5.49 -24.80 -11.95
CA ARG A 253 4.40 -24.35 -11.08
C ARG A 253 4.50 -25.08 -9.74
N ILE A 254 4.94 -24.38 -8.70
CA ILE A 254 4.96 -24.90 -7.33
C ILE A 254 3.51 -25.05 -6.85
N ALA A 255 3.16 -26.23 -6.35
CA ALA A 255 1.83 -26.53 -5.83
C ALA A 255 1.59 -25.82 -4.49
N MET A 256 0.57 -24.97 -4.44
CA MET A 256 0.17 -24.24 -3.24
C MET A 256 -0.67 -25.13 -2.30
N PRO A 257 -0.65 -24.91 -0.98
CA PRO A 257 -1.51 -25.61 -0.02
C PRO A 257 -3.01 -25.47 -0.30
N SER A 258 -3.79 -26.52 0.00
CA SER A 258 -5.23 -26.66 -0.31
C SER A 258 -6.15 -25.56 0.27
N TRP A 259 -5.80 -24.93 1.40
CA TRP A 259 -6.56 -23.81 1.98
C TRP A 259 -6.29 -22.46 1.30
N ILE A 260 -5.18 -22.35 0.57
CA ILE A 260 -4.82 -21.16 -0.23
C ILE A 260 -5.52 -21.20 -1.58
N THR A 261 -5.63 -22.37 -2.21
CA THR A 261 -6.35 -22.52 -3.48
C THR A 261 -7.82 -22.14 -3.35
N THR A 262 -8.49 -22.51 -2.26
CA THR A 262 -9.91 -22.18 -2.05
C THR A 262 -10.17 -20.68 -1.91
N ALA A 263 -9.25 -19.92 -1.30
CA ALA A 263 -9.38 -18.47 -1.16
C ALA A 263 -9.09 -17.74 -2.49
N MET A 264 -8.17 -18.27 -3.30
CA MET A 264 -7.86 -17.73 -4.63
C MET A 264 -8.98 -17.98 -5.63
N ASP A 265 -9.64 -19.14 -5.58
CA ASP A 265 -10.75 -19.47 -6.47
C ASP A 265 -11.96 -18.55 -6.20
N THR A 266 -12.28 -18.23 -4.94
CA THR A 266 -13.38 -17.30 -4.62
C THR A 266 -13.11 -15.86 -5.04
N ASP A 267 -11.88 -15.38 -4.92
CA ASP A 267 -11.48 -14.01 -5.31
C ASP A 267 -11.37 -13.89 -6.85
N ALA A 268 -11.00 -14.98 -7.52
CA ALA A 268 -10.98 -15.08 -8.98
C ALA A 268 -12.39 -15.07 -9.56
N GLU A 269 -13.33 -15.84 -9.01
CA GLU A 269 -14.73 -15.87 -9.45
C GLU A 269 -15.41 -14.49 -9.30
N MET A 270 -15.12 -13.74 -8.22
CA MET A 270 -15.63 -12.38 -8.03
C MET A 270 -15.06 -11.39 -9.05
N ARG A 271 -13.74 -11.41 -9.29
CA ARG A 271 -13.10 -10.58 -10.33
C ARG A 271 -13.57 -10.94 -11.74
N GLU A 272 -13.77 -12.22 -12.04
CA GLU A 272 -14.21 -12.66 -13.36
C GLU A 272 -15.64 -12.18 -13.67
N ASN A 273 -16.51 -12.08 -12.65
CA ASN A 273 -17.83 -11.47 -12.77
C ASN A 273 -17.79 -9.95 -12.99
N GLU A 274 -16.86 -9.22 -12.37
CA GLU A 274 -16.68 -7.77 -12.63
C GLU A 274 -16.11 -7.50 -14.03
N VAL A 275 -15.17 -8.33 -14.50
CA VAL A 275 -14.53 -8.18 -15.82
C VAL A 275 -15.48 -8.52 -16.96
N ARG A 276 -16.43 -9.46 -16.78
CA ARG A 276 -17.45 -9.77 -17.78
C ARG A 276 -18.37 -8.57 -18.12
N ASN A 277 -18.43 -7.55 -17.27
CA ASN A 277 -19.27 -6.37 -17.49
C ASN A 277 -18.56 -5.19 -18.17
N PHE A 278 -17.26 -5.26 -18.45
CA PHE A 278 -16.55 -4.17 -19.14
C PHE A 278 -15.89 -4.67 -20.42
N ASP A 279 -16.59 -4.53 -21.55
CA ASP A 279 -16.04 -4.74 -22.88
C ASP A 279 -15.75 -3.39 -23.58
N PRO A 280 -14.47 -2.98 -23.71
CA PRO A 280 -14.08 -1.70 -24.32
C PRO A 280 -14.46 -1.53 -25.80
N LEU A 281 -14.84 -2.61 -26.49
CA LEU A 281 -15.04 -2.63 -27.94
C LEU A 281 -16.51 -2.82 -28.36
N LEU A 282 -17.41 -3.07 -27.40
CA LEU A 282 -18.81 -3.40 -27.65
C LEU A 282 -19.80 -2.31 -27.19
N LEU A 283 -19.31 -1.08 -26.96
CA LEU A 283 -20.17 0.08 -26.72
C LEU A 283 -21.01 0.37 -27.97
N GLN A 284 -22.31 0.07 -27.92
CA GLN A 284 -23.25 0.39 -28.99
C GLN A 284 -23.48 1.90 -29.02
N TYR A 285 -22.79 2.59 -29.93
CA TYR A 285 -23.12 3.97 -30.28
C TYR A 285 -24.35 3.97 -31.19
N GLU A 286 -25.50 4.38 -30.65
CA GLU A 286 -26.67 4.61 -31.48
C GLU A 286 -26.54 5.97 -32.17
N TYR A 287 -26.49 5.97 -33.51
CA TYR A 287 -26.49 7.20 -34.28
C TYR A 287 -27.85 7.88 -34.12
N THR A 288 -27.88 9.03 -33.46
CA THR A 288 -29.10 9.82 -33.28
C THR A 288 -29.59 10.32 -34.65
N SER A 289 -30.61 9.65 -35.19
CA SER A 289 -31.24 9.98 -36.48
C SER A 289 -32.33 11.06 -36.36
N GLY A 290 -32.47 11.68 -35.19
CA GLY A 290 -33.59 12.57 -34.83
C GLY A 290 -33.52 14.00 -35.35
N TYR A 291 -32.56 14.37 -36.22
CA TYR A 291 -32.46 15.73 -36.76
C TYR A 291 -32.88 15.78 -38.24
N THR A 292 -33.69 16.78 -38.57
CA THR A 292 -34.05 17.11 -39.96
C THR A 292 -33.32 18.37 -40.38
N VAL A 293 -32.60 18.30 -41.50
CA VAL A 293 -31.88 19.45 -42.07
C VAL A 293 -32.89 20.36 -42.75
N ARG A 294 -33.01 21.61 -42.29
CA ARG A 294 -33.82 22.64 -42.96
C ARG A 294 -33.16 23.08 -44.26
N GLU A 295 -33.96 23.54 -45.22
CA GLU A 295 -33.43 23.96 -46.53
C GLU A 295 -32.60 25.25 -46.45
N ASN A 296 -32.92 26.15 -45.52
CA ASN A 296 -32.23 27.43 -45.32
C ASN A 296 -31.81 27.61 -43.86
N TYR A 297 -30.52 27.88 -43.65
CA TYR A 297 -29.95 28.33 -42.38
C TYR A 297 -29.25 29.68 -42.60
N VAL A 298 -29.30 30.56 -41.59
CA VAL A 298 -28.51 31.79 -41.60
C VAL A 298 -27.13 31.44 -41.07
N ASP A 299 -26.18 31.25 -41.98
CA ASP A 299 -24.80 30.90 -41.65
C ASP A 299 -23.81 31.73 -42.48
N PRO A 300 -23.07 32.66 -41.85
CA PRO A 300 -22.07 33.49 -42.52
C PRO A 300 -21.00 32.68 -43.26
N CYS A 301 -20.72 31.45 -42.80
CA CYS A 301 -19.70 30.58 -43.37
C CYS A 301 -20.14 29.90 -44.67
N THR A 302 -21.43 29.84 -44.99
CA THR A 302 -21.93 29.22 -46.22
C THR A 302 -22.54 30.22 -47.20
N GLU A 303 -22.63 31.50 -46.82
CA GLU A 303 -23.19 32.58 -47.63
C GLU A 303 -22.46 32.76 -48.98
N TYR A 304 -21.13 32.58 -49.00
CA TYR A 304 -20.33 32.68 -50.23
C TYR A 304 -20.68 31.60 -51.28
N LEU A 305 -21.25 30.46 -50.85
CA LEU A 305 -21.64 29.36 -51.73
C LEU A 305 -22.90 29.69 -52.53
N HIS A 306 -23.71 30.66 -52.11
CA HIS A 306 -24.88 31.08 -52.89
C HIS A 306 -24.46 31.77 -54.20
N ASN A 307 -23.41 32.60 -54.14
CA ASN A 307 -22.98 33.47 -55.25
C ASN A 307 -21.85 32.87 -56.10
N ASN A 308 -21.02 31.96 -55.55
CA ASN A 308 -19.84 31.46 -56.25
C ASN A 308 -20.14 30.23 -57.14
N LYS A 309 -20.15 30.43 -58.46
CA LYS A 309 -20.38 29.36 -59.46
C LYS A 309 -19.26 28.31 -59.49
N GLN A 310 -18.02 28.67 -59.15
CA GLN A 310 -16.89 27.72 -59.13
C GLN A 310 -17.03 26.68 -58.02
N ALA A 311 -17.54 27.09 -56.85
CA ALA A 311 -17.77 26.17 -55.73
C ALA A 311 -18.93 25.19 -55.99
N LYS A 312 -19.96 25.62 -56.74
CA LYS A 312 -21.09 24.75 -57.15
C LYS A 312 -20.73 23.75 -58.26
N ALA A 313 -19.67 24.00 -59.04
CA ALA A 313 -19.28 23.14 -60.16
C ALA A 313 -18.95 21.69 -59.73
N GLY A 314 -18.54 21.49 -58.46
CA GLY A 314 -18.29 20.17 -57.88
C GLY A 314 -19.51 19.49 -57.25
N GLY A 315 -20.73 20.02 -57.44
CA GLY A 315 -21.96 19.48 -56.83
C GLY A 315 -22.12 19.76 -55.33
N TYR A 316 -21.24 20.58 -54.76
CA TYR A 316 -21.29 20.96 -53.35
C TYR A 316 -22.40 21.99 -53.11
N ALA A 317 -23.28 21.70 -52.16
CA ALA A 317 -24.41 22.54 -51.76
C ALA A 317 -24.34 22.88 -50.27
N PRO A 318 -24.83 24.06 -49.83
CA PRO A 318 -24.83 24.47 -48.42
C PRO A 318 -25.43 23.43 -47.47
N LYS A 319 -26.48 22.73 -47.92
CA LYS A 319 -27.11 21.58 -47.24
C LYS A 319 -26.11 20.59 -46.63
N PHE A 320 -25.04 20.24 -47.35
CA PHE A 320 -24.09 19.23 -46.89
C PHE A 320 -23.18 19.74 -45.76
N ALA A 321 -22.85 21.04 -45.78
CA ALA A 321 -22.12 21.68 -44.69
C ALA A 321 -22.96 21.67 -43.41
N HIS A 322 -24.25 22.03 -43.51
CA HIS A 322 -25.17 22.02 -42.38
C HIS A 322 -25.41 20.60 -41.83
N GLN A 323 -25.59 19.62 -42.70
CA GLN A 323 -25.74 18.22 -42.29
C GLN A 323 -24.52 17.73 -41.52
N ARG A 324 -23.31 18.04 -41.99
CA ARG A 324 -22.07 17.65 -41.31
C ARG A 324 -21.91 18.34 -39.95
N ALA A 325 -22.25 19.63 -39.87
CA ALA A 325 -22.20 20.37 -38.61
C ALA A 325 -23.17 19.79 -37.57
N LEU A 326 -24.41 19.48 -37.98
CA LEU A 326 -25.41 18.86 -37.10
C LEU A 326 -24.97 17.46 -36.66
N MET A 327 -24.49 16.63 -37.58
CA MET A 327 -23.98 15.30 -37.23
C MET A 327 -22.83 15.38 -36.22
N SER A 328 -21.87 16.28 -36.45
CA SER A 328 -20.74 16.48 -35.53
C SER A 328 -21.17 16.97 -34.15
N ALA A 329 -22.26 17.74 -34.05
CA ALA A 329 -22.79 18.19 -32.77
C ALA A 329 -23.51 17.05 -32.01
N PHE A 330 -24.27 16.21 -32.73
CA PHE A 330 -25.09 15.15 -32.14
C PHE A 330 -24.39 13.81 -31.96
N THR A 331 -23.25 13.58 -32.61
CA THR A 331 -22.45 12.34 -32.52
C THR A 331 -20.98 12.62 -32.20
N GLY A 332 -20.71 13.72 -31.49
CA GLY A 332 -19.36 14.14 -31.11
C GLY A 332 -18.77 13.30 -29.97
N ILE A 333 -17.50 13.57 -29.65
CA ILE A 333 -16.73 12.90 -28.58
C ILE A 333 -17.39 13.04 -27.19
N LEU A 334 -18.32 13.98 -27.04
CA LEU A 334 -19.05 14.25 -25.80
C LEU A 334 -20.33 13.41 -25.64
N CYS A 335 -20.70 12.59 -26.64
CA CYS A 335 -21.86 11.70 -26.53
C CYS A 335 -21.50 10.49 -25.68
N GLN A 336 -22.24 10.30 -24.58
CA GLN A 336 -22.10 9.11 -23.74
C GLN A 336 -22.62 7.88 -24.48
N PRO A 337 -21.92 6.73 -24.40
CA PRO A 337 -22.47 5.47 -24.87
C PRO A 337 -23.70 5.08 -24.03
N ILE A 338 -24.59 4.29 -24.63
CA ILE A 338 -25.73 3.71 -23.90
C ILE A 338 -25.17 2.66 -22.94
N GLU A 339 -25.58 2.73 -21.67
CA GLU A 339 -25.22 1.77 -20.61
C GLU A 339 -25.63 0.33 -20.94
#